data_AF-A0A8I0FDS2-F1
#
_entry.id   AF-A0A8I0FDS2-F1
#
_cell.length_a   1.000
_cell.length_b   1.000
_cell.length_c   1.000
_cell.angle_alpha   90.00
_cell.angle_beta   90.00
_cell.angle_gamma   90.00
#
_symmetry.space_group_name_H-M   'P 1'
#
loop_
_entity.id
_entity.type
_entity.pdbx_description
1 polymer ?
#
loop_
_entity_poly.entity_id
_entity_poly.type
_entity_poly.pdbx_seq_one_letter_code
_entity_poly.pdbx_strand_id
1 'polypeptide(L)'
;MLNIDTKEYDLTLGNIIVKLFIESSDTNGMNFINVHQNEVTSKEAGRHITQELGGRMLYITHGDGTSRNVTFCLNGGKYEFDPNRMFDDVGAENSLKEFGDFSEEALKVVRNFAGKILDFLLPGHNHIIALHNNYNSPSYSFKSYFSLPFSNDVLKIYPEQCPEKEIGEFFYITIENWFDALKQKEIFNLVLQNNETVEDDGSLSVYAGENNIQYSNVEAEHGNLDQQISMLSALHSVLFPDTQLSV
;
A
#
# COMPACT_ATOMS: atom_id res chain seq x y z
N MET A 1 -16.93 1.77 -18.33
CA MET A 1 -16.19 0.78 -17.53
C MET A 1 -15.59 -0.26 -18.47
N LEU A 2 -14.28 -0.44 -18.35
CA LEU A 2 -13.47 -1.46 -19.00
C LEU A 2 -13.81 -2.85 -18.44
N ASN A 3 -13.56 -3.88 -19.25
CA ASN A 3 -13.65 -5.24 -18.77
C ASN A 3 -12.42 -5.58 -17.92
N ILE A 4 -12.63 -6.28 -16.81
CA ILE A 4 -11.57 -6.70 -15.90
C ILE A 4 -11.36 -8.20 -16.04
N ASP A 5 -10.14 -8.59 -16.40
CA ASP A 5 -9.68 -9.98 -16.28
C ASP A 5 -9.17 -10.21 -14.85
N THR A 6 -9.54 -11.34 -14.25
CA THR A 6 -9.11 -11.70 -12.90
C THR A 6 -8.35 -13.01 -12.95
N LYS A 7 -7.07 -12.96 -12.56
CA LYS A 7 -6.23 -14.14 -12.38
C LYS A 7 -6.04 -14.42 -10.90
N GLU A 8 -6.01 -15.71 -10.56
CA GLU A 8 -5.85 -16.19 -9.19
C GLU A 8 -4.65 -17.14 -9.13
N TYR A 9 -3.84 -16.98 -8.08
CA TYR A 9 -2.66 -17.79 -7.81
C TYR A 9 -2.65 -18.25 -6.36
N ASP A 10 -2.37 -19.52 -6.14
CA ASP A 10 -2.19 -20.09 -4.80
C ASP A 10 -0.71 -19.97 -4.39
N LEU A 11 -0.44 -19.19 -3.34
CA LEU A 11 0.89 -18.98 -2.78
C LEU A 11 1.02 -19.71 -1.44
N THR A 12 1.85 -20.74 -1.39
CA THR A 12 2.13 -21.48 -0.15
C THR A 12 2.92 -20.62 0.85
N LEU A 13 2.45 -20.61 2.10
CA LEU A 13 3.08 -19.96 3.24
C LEU A 13 2.92 -20.86 4.48
N GLY A 14 4.00 -21.54 4.89
CA GLY A 14 3.94 -22.55 5.94
C GLY A 14 2.93 -23.66 5.61
N ASN A 15 1.94 -23.86 6.48
CA ASN A 15 0.85 -24.83 6.29
C ASN A 15 -0.40 -24.26 5.58
N ILE A 16 -0.41 -22.97 5.20
CA ILE A 16 -1.57 -22.35 4.56
C ILE A 16 -1.30 -22.00 3.09
N ILE A 17 -2.39 -21.72 2.38
CA ILE A 17 -2.38 -21.10 1.06
C ILE A 17 -2.92 -19.68 1.23
N VAL A 18 -2.13 -18.70 0.80
CA VAL A 18 -2.58 -17.32 0.59
C VAL A 18 -2.93 -17.17 -0.89
N LYS A 19 -4.11 -16.68 -1.20
CA LYS A 19 -4.53 -16.43 -2.59
C LYS A 19 -4.07 -15.05 -3.01
N LEU A 20 -3.36 -14.96 -4.12
CA LEU A 20 -3.04 -13.71 -4.79
C LEU A 20 -3.99 -13.55 -5.98
N PHE A 21 -4.64 -12.40 -6.05
CA PHE A 21 -5.46 -11.99 -7.17
C PHE A 21 -4.76 -10.89 -7.96
N ILE A 22 -4.90 -10.93 -9.28
CA ILE A 22 -4.50 -9.86 -10.18
C ILE A 22 -5.72 -9.53 -11.02
N GLU A 23 -6.29 -8.35 -10.78
CA GLU A 23 -7.34 -7.76 -11.60
C GLU A 23 -6.69 -6.78 -12.57
N SER A 24 -6.94 -6.92 -13.86
CA SER A 24 -6.35 -6.03 -14.87
C SER A 24 -7.30 -5.75 -16.01
N SER A 25 -7.21 -4.53 -16.53
CA SER A 25 -7.75 -4.17 -17.84
C SER A 25 -6.69 -4.37 -18.93
N ASP A 26 -7.10 -4.40 -20.21
CA ASP A 26 -6.19 -4.46 -21.35
C ASP A 26 -5.47 -3.12 -21.64
N THR A 27 -5.76 -2.07 -20.87
CA THR A 27 -5.15 -0.75 -21.01
C THR A 27 -4.08 -0.53 -19.95
N ASN A 28 -2.91 -0.03 -20.35
CA ASN A 28 -1.91 0.45 -19.42
C ASN A 28 -2.51 1.53 -18.51
N GLY A 29 -2.14 1.52 -17.24
CA GLY A 29 -2.64 2.47 -16.25
C GLY A 29 -1.90 2.29 -14.93
N MET A 30 -2.60 2.55 -13.83
CA MET A 30 -2.01 2.40 -12.50
C MET A 30 -1.72 0.94 -12.15
N ASN A 31 -0.68 0.74 -11.34
CA ASN A 31 -0.32 -0.55 -10.77
C ASN A 31 -0.58 -0.55 -9.26
N PHE A 32 -1.77 -1.02 -8.86
CA PHE A 32 -2.21 -1.00 -7.47
C PHE A 32 -1.78 -2.24 -6.70
N ILE A 33 -1.61 -2.09 -5.39
CA ILE A 33 -1.51 -3.21 -4.44
C ILE A 33 -2.30 -2.93 -3.17
N ASN A 34 -3.04 -3.94 -2.69
CA ASN A 34 -3.68 -3.95 -1.37
C ASN A 34 -3.30 -5.24 -0.64
N VAL A 35 -2.49 -5.13 0.42
CA VAL A 35 -1.99 -6.29 1.18
C VAL A 35 -2.82 -6.63 2.41
N HIS A 36 -3.58 -5.68 2.95
CA HIS A 36 -4.48 -5.91 4.08
C HIS A 36 -5.87 -6.26 3.58
N GLN A 37 -6.24 -7.54 3.61
CA GLN A 37 -7.52 -8.00 3.08
C GLN A 37 -8.75 -7.37 3.76
N ASN A 38 -8.61 -6.88 5.00
CA ASN A 38 -9.68 -6.25 5.75
C ASN A 38 -9.95 -4.79 5.31
N GLU A 39 -9.02 -4.15 4.59
CA GLU A 39 -9.13 -2.76 4.10
C GLU A 39 -9.97 -2.72 2.81
N VAL A 40 -11.23 -3.13 2.93
CA VAL A 40 -12.15 -3.35 1.81
C VAL A 40 -12.49 -2.09 1.01
N THR A 41 -12.53 -0.92 1.64
CA THR A 41 -12.85 0.36 0.99
C THR A 41 -11.76 0.74 -0.02
N SER A 42 -10.49 0.56 0.34
CA SER A 42 -9.35 0.86 -0.52
C SER A 42 -9.29 -0.07 -1.72
N LYS A 43 -9.57 -1.37 -1.51
CA LYS A 43 -9.70 -2.34 -2.59
C LYS A 43 -10.84 -1.99 -3.55
N GLU A 44 -11.98 -1.55 -3.03
CA GLU A 44 -13.12 -1.13 -3.85
C GLU A 44 -12.78 0.13 -4.68
N ALA A 45 -12.12 1.13 -4.08
CA ALA A 45 -11.66 2.32 -4.78
C ALA A 45 -10.66 1.98 -5.91
N GLY A 46 -9.68 1.12 -5.63
CA GLY A 46 -8.71 0.64 -6.62
C GLY A 46 -9.36 -0.09 -7.79
N ARG A 47 -10.33 -0.96 -7.50
CA ARG A 47 -11.12 -1.66 -8.54
C ARG A 47 -11.90 -0.67 -9.39
N HIS A 48 -12.56 0.31 -8.78
CA HIS A 48 -13.29 1.35 -9.51
C HIS A 48 -12.38 2.10 -10.49
N ILE A 49 -11.22 2.57 -10.03
CA ILE A 49 -10.26 3.26 -10.89
C ILE A 49 -9.72 2.35 -12.00
N THR A 50 -9.45 1.09 -11.71
CA THR A 50 -9.03 0.12 -12.72
C THR A 50 -10.11 -0.09 -13.80
N GLN A 51 -11.39 -0.09 -13.41
CA GLN A 51 -12.52 -0.19 -14.33
C GLN A 51 -12.76 1.07 -15.14
N GLU A 52 -12.47 2.25 -14.59
CA GLU A 52 -12.73 3.52 -15.28
C GLU A 52 -11.57 3.96 -16.16
N LEU A 53 -10.34 3.88 -15.64
CA LEU A 53 -9.15 4.49 -16.22
C LEU A 53 -8.12 3.46 -16.68
N GLY A 54 -8.30 2.20 -16.31
CA GLY A 54 -7.41 1.11 -16.67
C GLY A 54 -6.25 0.89 -15.70
N GLY A 55 -5.36 -0.02 -16.06
CA GLY A 55 -4.30 -0.53 -15.19
C GLY A 55 -4.62 -1.89 -14.58
N ARG A 56 -4.03 -2.15 -13.41
CA ARG A 56 -4.13 -3.42 -12.68
C ARG A 56 -4.11 -3.22 -11.16
N MET A 57 -4.64 -4.19 -10.44
CA MET A 57 -4.63 -4.26 -8.99
C MET A 57 -4.25 -5.67 -8.53
N LEU A 58 -3.25 -5.74 -7.65
CA LEU A 58 -2.91 -6.96 -6.92
C LEU A 58 -3.50 -6.89 -5.51
N TYR A 59 -4.05 -8.00 -5.03
CA TYR A 59 -4.43 -8.12 -3.63
C TYR A 59 -4.33 -9.56 -3.15
N ILE A 60 -4.12 -9.74 -1.85
CA ILE A 60 -4.06 -11.07 -1.24
C ILE A 60 -5.28 -11.34 -0.36
N THR A 61 -5.66 -12.61 -0.23
CA THR A 61 -6.64 -13.07 0.76
C THR A 61 -6.13 -14.31 1.48
N HIS A 62 -6.43 -14.43 2.77
CA HIS A 62 -5.97 -15.50 3.65
C HIS A 62 -6.98 -15.77 4.77
N GLY A 63 -6.92 -16.98 5.34
CA GLY A 63 -7.80 -17.39 6.43
C GLY A 63 -9.28 -17.31 6.03
N ASP A 64 -10.08 -16.63 6.87
CA ASP A 64 -11.51 -16.41 6.64
C ASP A 64 -11.85 -15.14 5.85
N GLY A 65 -10.83 -14.40 5.38
CA GLY A 65 -11.02 -13.16 4.63
C GLY A 65 -11.24 -11.91 5.49
N THR A 66 -11.11 -11.97 6.82
CA THR A 66 -11.42 -10.83 7.71
C THR A 66 -10.23 -10.26 8.48
N SER A 67 -9.16 -11.04 8.65
CA SER A 67 -8.02 -10.66 9.48
C SER A 67 -7.08 -9.68 8.75
N ARG A 68 -6.50 -8.71 9.46
CA ARG A 68 -5.44 -7.83 8.93
C ARG A 68 -4.12 -8.58 8.70
N ASN A 69 -3.70 -9.31 9.73
CA ASN A 69 -2.43 -10.03 9.75
C ASN A 69 -2.57 -11.42 9.15
N VAL A 70 -1.47 -11.93 8.59
CA VAL A 70 -1.39 -13.28 8.04
C VAL A 70 -0.87 -14.24 9.11
N THR A 71 -1.68 -15.22 9.50
CA THR A 71 -1.30 -16.27 10.45
C THR A 71 -0.99 -17.58 9.74
N PHE A 72 0.11 -18.24 10.10
CA PHE A 72 0.47 -19.57 9.59
C PHE A 72 1.16 -20.42 10.66
N CYS A 73 1.25 -21.73 10.41
CA CYS A 73 2.03 -22.64 11.24
C CYS A 73 3.22 -23.22 10.47
N LEU A 74 4.34 -23.38 11.16
CA LEU A 74 5.57 -23.99 10.62
C LEU A 74 6.27 -24.77 11.73
N ASN A 75 6.62 -26.04 11.48
CA ASN A 75 7.32 -26.91 12.43
C ASN A 75 6.70 -26.97 13.85
N GLY A 76 5.37 -26.82 13.95
CA GLY A 76 4.64 -26.82 15.21
C GLY A 76 4.54 -25.46 15.92
N GLY A 77 5.24 -24.42 15.44
CA GLY A 77 5.09 -23.04 15.91
C GLY A 77 3.96 -22.31 15.18
N LYS A 78 3.40 -21.27 15.82
CA LYS A 78 2.36 -20.40 15.26
C LYS A 78 2.93 -19.00 15.05
N TYR A 79 2.87 -18.54 13.81
CA TYR A 79 3.45 -17.29 13.36
C TYR A 79 2.36 -16.35 12.87
N GLU A 80 2.56 -15.06 13.06
CA GLU A 80 1.68 -14.00 12.58
C GLU A 80 2.53 -12.78 12.20
N PHE A 81 2.21 -12.13 11.09
CA PHE A 81 2.89 -10.90 10.66
C PHE A 81 1.91 -9.97 9.92
N ASP A 82 2.23 -8.68 9.93
CA ASP A 82 1.59 -7.66 9.12
C ASP A 82 2.19 -7.73 7.69
N PRO A 83 1.38 -7.94 6.65
CA PRO A 83 1.88 -8.11 5.29
C PRO A 83 2.42 -6.83 4.66
N ASN A 84 2.22 -5.65 5.26
CA ASN A 84 2.96 -4.43 4.91
C ASN A 84 4.21 -4.21 5.78
N ARG A 85 4.74 -5.27 6.39
CA ARG A 85 6.04 -5.24 7.08
C ARG A 85 6.99 -6.33 6.60
N MET A 86 6.61 -7.05 5.55
CA MET A 86 7.32 -8.23 5.07
C MET A 86 8.43 -7.93 4.06
N PHE A 87 8.62 -6.68 3.62
CA PHE A 87 9.44 -6.33 2.46
C PHE A 87 10.92 -6.11 2.78
N ASP A 88 11.29 -6.04 4.06
CA ASP A 88 12.68 -6.16 4.56
C ASP A 88 12.80 -7.21 5.68
N ASP A 89 14.02 -7.71 5.93
CA ASP A 89 14.34 -8.64 7.01
C ASP A 89 14.05 -8.04 8.40
N VAL A 90 14.43 -6.78 8.65
CA VAL A 90 14.24 -6.10 9.95
C VAL A 90 12.75 -5.95 10.26
N GLY A 91 11.97 -5.45 9.31
CA GLY A 91 10.53 -5.30 9.49
C GLY A 91 9.80 -6.63 9.62
N ALA A 92 10.19 -7.64 8.84
CA ALA A 92 9.56 -8.96 8.90
C ALA A 92 9.86 -9.66 10.23
N GLU A 93 11.10 -9.57 10.73
CA GLU A 93 11.50 -10.08 12.04
C GLU A 93 10.74 -9.38 13.16
N ASN A 94 10.68 -8.05 13.14
CA ASN A 94 9.95 -7.27 14.14
C ASN A 94 8.46 -7.59 14.14
N SER A 95 7.86 -7.72 12.96
CA SER A 95 6.44 -8.06 12.83
C SER A 95 6.13 -9.47 13.36
N LEU A 96 6.98 -10.46 13.06
CA LEU A 96 6.83 -11.82 13.60
C LEU A 96 6.91 -11.83 15.13
N LYS A 97 7.89 -11.11 15.72
CA LYS A 97 8.05 -11.00 17.17
C LYS A 97 6.91 -10.25 17.85
N GLU A 98 6.32 -9.28 17.16
CA GLU A 98 5.22 -8.47 17.68
C GLU A 98 3.92 -9.28 17.79
N PHE A 99 3.60 -10.09 16.79
CA PHE A 99 2.30 -10.74 16.67
C PHE A 99 2.29 -12.25 16.97
N GLY A 100 3.44 -12.92 17.05
CA GLY A 100 3.49 -14.37 17.29
C GLY A 100 4.83 -14.91 17.74
N ASP A 101 5.10 -16.17 17.39
CA ASP A 101 6.42 -16.77 17.59
C ASP A 101 7.44 -16.20 16.59
N PHE A 102 8.73 -16.40 16.87
CA PHE A 102 9.80 -16.09 15.93
C PHE A 102 10.70 -17.31 15.70
N SER A 103 11.08 -17.53 14.43
CA SER A 103 12.16 -18.42 14.03
C SER A 103 12.80 -17.92 12.74
N GLU A 104 14.07 -18.23 12.54
CA GLU A 104 14.81 -17.93 11.30
C GLU A 104 14.14 -18.59 10.08
N GLU A 105 13.57 -19.78 10.25
CA GLU A 105 12.83 -20.47 9.20
C GLU A 105 11.53 -19.74 8.85
N ALA A 106 10.80 -19.23 9.85
CA ALA A 106 9.59 -18.45 9.61
C ALA A 106 9.91 -17.12 8.91
N LEU A 107 10.98 -16.43 9.33
CA LEU A 107 11.47 -15.22 8.66
C LEU A 107 11.75 -15.50 7.18
N LYS A 108 12.51 -16.55 6.87
CA LYS A 108 12.79 -16.96 5.48
C LYS A 108 11.52 -17.27 4.69
N VAL A 109 10.53 -17.92 5.31
CA VAL A 109 9.24 -18.22 4.65
C VAL A 109 8.48 -16.92 4.34
N VAL A 110 8.43 -15.96 5.26
CA VAL A 110 7.80 -14.65 5.07
C VAL A 110 8.53 -13.84 3.98
N ARG A 111 9.87 -13.79 4.01
CA ARG A 111 10.66 -13.06 3.01
C ARG A 111 10.56 -13.66 1.62
N ASN A 112 10.56 -15.00 1.51
CA ASN A 112 10.31 -15.67 0.23
C ASN A 112 8.88 -15.40 -0.29
N PHE A 113 7.90 -15.30 0.60
CA PHE A 113 6.53 -14.92 0.23
C PHE A 113 6.47 -13.47 -0.28
N ALA A 114 7.12 -12.52 0.41
CA ALA A 114 7.25 -11.14 -0.04
C ALA A 114 7.90 -11.04 -1.44
N GLY A 115 8.99 -11.79 -1.67
CA GLY A 115 9.65 -11.88 -2.97
C GLY A 115 8.71 -12.32 -4.09
N LYS A 116 7.86 -13.34 -3.85
CA LYS A 116 6.85 -13.76 -4.83
C LYS A 116 5.85 -12.65 -5.15
N ILE A 117 5.41 -11.88 -4.15
CA ILE A 117 4.51 -10.75 -4.38
C ILE A 117 5.18 -9.71 -5.29
N LEU A 118 6.46 -9.40 -5.04
CA LEU A 118 7.25 -8.48 -5.87
C LEU A 118 7.44 -9.00 -7.31
N ASP A 119 7.65 -10.31 -7.48
CA ASP A 119 7.75 -10.95 -8.80
C ASP A 119 6.48 -10.79 -9.64
N PHE A 120 5.30 -10.68 -9.00
CA PHE A 120 4.06 -10.33 -9.71
C PHE A 120 3.90 -8.83 -9.88
N LEU A 121 4.29 -8.02 -8.89
CA LEU A 121 4.00 -6.59 -8.82
C LEU A 121 4.86 -5.75 -9.78
N LEU A 122 6.16 -6.06 -9.91
CA LEU A 122 7.14 -5.19 -10.54
C LEU A 122 7.31 -5.36 -12.06
N PRO A 123 7.27 -6.57 -12.65
CA PRO A 123 7.62 -6.72 -14.06
C PRO A 123 6.73 -5.88 -14.99
N GLY A 124 7.37 -5.04 -15.81
CA GLY A 124 6.67 -4.17 -16.76
C GLY A 124 6.07 -2.89 -16.17
N HIS A 125 6.31 -2.62 -14.88
CA HIS A 125 5.78 -1.43 -14.18
C HIS A 125 6.91 -0.64 -13.52
N ASN A 126 6.87 0.68 -13.68
CA ASN A 126 7.82 1.61 -13.08
C ASN A 126 7.29 2.28 -11.82
N HIS A 127 6.05 1.96 -11.43
CA HIS A 127 5.39 2.52 -10.27
C HIS A 127 4.53 1.51 -9.51
N ILE A 128 4.27 1.84 -8.25
CA ILE A 128 3.38 1.13 -7.33
C ILE A 128 2.49 2.16 -6.63
N ILE A 129 1.18 1.90 -6.61
CA ILE A 129 0.23 2.64 -5.79
C ILE A 129 -0.34 1.70 -4.72
N ALA A 130 0.10 1.86 -3.46
CA ALA A 130 -0.44 1.10 -2.34
C ALA A 130 -1.79 1.70 -1.91
N LEU A 131 -2.75 0.82 -1.63
CA LEU A 131 -4.11 1.16 -1.26
C LEU A 131 -4.36 0.71 0.17
N HIS A 132 -4.64 1.67 1.04
CA HIS A 132 -4.84 1.41 2.45
C HIS A 132 -6.09 2.09 3.01
N ASN A 133 -6.60 1.55 4.11
CA ASN A 133 -7.57 2.23 4.95
C ASN A 133 -7.07 2.32 6.38
N ASN A 134 -7.17 3.52 6.95
CA ASN A 134 -7.02 3.71 8.38
C ASN A 134 -8.36 3.53 9.10
N TYR A 135 -8.28 2.93 10.28
CA TYR A 135 -9.41 2.75 11.18
C TYR A 135 -9.22 3.64 12.39
N ASN A 136 -10.29 4.34 12.80
CA ASN A 136 -10.28 5.14 14.02
C ASN A 136 -9.15 6.20 14.02
N SER A 137 -9.13 7.07 13.00
CA SER A 137 -8.42 8.36 13.09
C SER A 137 -8.77 9.00 14.45
N PRO A 138 -7.78 9.24 15.33
CA PRO A 138 -6.42 9.69 14.99
C PRO A 138 -5.28 8.68 15.21
N SER A 139 -5.54 7.38 15.44
CA SER A 139 -4.47 6.43 15.85
C SER A 139 -3.31 6.31 14.85
N TYR A 140 -3.63 6.28 13.55
CA TYR A 140 -2.70 6.49 12.44
C TYR A 140 -3.38 7.39 11.42
N SER A 141 -2.84 8.59 11.20
CA SER A 141 -3.44 9.63 10.36
C SER A 141 -2.37 10.59 9.87
N PHE A 142 -2.74 11.55 9.01
CA PHE A 142 -1.84 12.63 8.58
C PHE A 142 -1.19 13.36 9.77
N LYS A 143 -1.93 13.48 10.88
CA LYS A 143 -1.44 14.09 12.12
C LYS A 143 -0.21 13.37 12.71
N SER A 144 -0.07 12.07 12.49
CA SER A 144 1.04 11.26 13.02
C SER A 144 2.39 11.83 12.59
N TYR A 145 2.49 12.39 11.37
CA TYR A 145 3.73 12.92 10.79
C TYR A 145 4.17 14.27 11.34
N PHE A 146 3.41 14.88 12.24
CA PHE A 146 3.79 16.14 12.92
C PHE A 146 4.54 15.90 14.24
N SER A 147 4.74 14.65 14.65
CA SER A 147 5.42 14.29 15.89
C SER A 147 6.28 13.04 15.73
N LEU A 148 7.26 12.87 16.61
CA LEU A 148 8.05 11.65 16.68
C LEU A 148 7.17 10.42 16.97
N PRO A 149 7.51 9.24 16.42
CA PRO A 149 8.70 9.00 15.57
C PRO A 149 8.53 9.46 14.12
N PHE A 150 7.30 9.47 13.58
CA PHE A 150 7.02 9.64 12.16
C PHE A 150 7.51 10.95 11.54
N SER A 151 7.67 12.02 12.33
CA SER A 151 8.24 13.27 11.81
C SER A 151 9.67 13.11 11.27
N ASN A 152 10.41 12.06 11.68
CA ASN A 152 11.73 11.74 11.11
C ASN A 152 11.63 11.18 9.69
N ASP A 153 10.51 10.61 9.30
CA ASP A 153 10.31 9.99 7.99
C ASP A 153 9.91 11.02 6.92
N VAL A 154 9.81 12.30 7.27
CA VAL A 154 9.23 13.35 6.43
C VAL A 154 10.31 14.23 5.82
N LEU A 155 10.37 14.28 4.49
CA LEU A 155 11.16 15.25 3.74
C LEU A 155 10.39 16.54 3.48
N LYS A 156 9.11 16.41 3.08
CA LYS A 156 8.17 17.52 2.90
C LYS A 156 6.79 17.10 3.37
N ILE A 157 6.01 18.06 3.85
CA ILE A 157 4.62 17.85 4.26
C ILE A 157 3.76 19.02 3.78
N TYR A 158 2.53 18.73 3.36
CA TYR A 158 1.56 19.74 2.95
C TYR A 158 0.16 19.35 3.43
N PRO A 159 -0.62 20.26 4.04
CA PRO A 159 -0.19 21.58 4.52
C PRO A 159 0.91 21.47 5.60
N GLU A 160 1.74 22.52 5.75
CA GLU A 160 2.82 22.58 6.75
C GLU A 160 2.30 22.66 8.19
N GLN A 161 1.01 22.96 8.35
CA GLN A 161 0.30 22.95 9.63
C GLN A 161 -0.79 21.89 9.56
N CYS A 162 -0.84 21.00 10.55
CA CYS A 162 -1.84 19.95 10.61
C CYS A 162 -3.25 20.57 10.63
N PRO A 163 -4.16 20.17 9.72
CA PRO A 163 -5.53 20.63 9.77
C PRO A 163 -6.26 20.03 10.99
N GLU A 164 -7.33 20.71 11.43
CA GLU A 164 -8.13 20.24 12.58
C GLU A 164 -9.06 19.06 12.23
N LYS A 165 -9.37 18.87 10.96
CA LYS A 165 -10.30 17.88 10.42
C LYS A 165 -9.71 17.21 9.17
N GLU A 166 -10.34 16.13 8.71
CA GLU A 166 -9.99 15.44 7.46
C GLU A 166 -8.53 14.96 7.45
N ILE A 167 -8.04 14.53 8.62
CA ILE A 167 -6.67 14.04 8.79
C ILE A 167 -6.53 12.55 8.42
N GLY A 168 -7.63 11.83 8.21
CA GLY A 168 -7.60 10.42 7.83
C GLY A 168 -7.20 10.22 6.38
N GLU A 169 -7.50 11.18 5.51
CA GLU A 169 -7.15 11.13 4.09
C GLU A 169 -5.81 11.80 3.83
N PHE A 170 -4.84 11.03 3.33
CA PHE A 170 -3.56 11.59 2.92
C PHE A 170 -2.83 10.70 1.92
N PHE A 171 -1.92 11.31 1.17
CA PHE A 171 -0.93 10.60 0.38
C PHE A 171 0.37 10.48 1.14
N TYR A 172 1.03 9.34 1.02
CA TYR A 172 2.41 9.15 1.45
C TYR A 172 3.26 8.72 0.25
N ILE A 173 4.15 9.60 -0.20
CA ILE A 173 4.74 9.59 -1.53
C ILE A 173 6.26 9.51 -1.41
N THR A 174 6.94 8.84 -2.34
CA THR A 174 8.41 8.80 -2.41
C THR A 174 9.00 9.66 -3.54
N ILE A 175 8.13 10.27 -4.36
CA ILE A 175 8.49 10.98 -5.59
C ILE A 175 8.12 12.45 -5.48
N GLU A 176 9.14 13.31 -5.46
CA GLU A 176 8.99 14.76 -5.30
C GLU A 176 8.12 15.39 -6.40
N ASN A 177 8.29 14.97 -7.66
CA ASN A 177 7.48 15.48 -8.78
C ASN A 177 5.97 15.22 -8.59
N TRP A 178 5.60 14.06 -8.03
CA TRP A 178 4.20 13.72 -7.77
C TRP A 178 3.65 14.52 -6.60
N PHE A 179 4.45 14.67 -5.55
CA PHE A 179 4.13 15.51 -4.41
C PHE A 179 3.85 16.96 -4.85
N ASP A 180 4.76 17.55 -5.62
CA ASP A 180 4.63 18.94 -6.07
C ASP A 180 3.42 19.13 -7.00
N ALA A 181 3.14 18.17 -7.88
CA ALA A 181 1.98 18.20 -8.77
C ALA A 181 0.64 18.03 -8.03
N LEU A 182 0.56 17.13 -7.05
CA LEU A 182 -0.62 16.98 -6.19
C LEU A 182 -0.82 18.20 -5.29
N LYS A 183 0.26 18.81 -4.80
CA LYS A 183 0.22 20.03 -3.99
C LYS A 183 -0.45 21.19 -4.73
N GLN A 184 -0.27 21.32 -6.05
CA GLN A 184 -0.95 22.35 -6.86
C GLN A 184 -2.49 22.22 -6.86
N LYS A 185 -3.04 21.07 -6.46
CA LYS A 185 -4.49 20.89 -6.33
C LYS A 185 -5.03 21.47 -5.02
N GLU A 186 -4.17 21.77 -4.05
CA GLU A 186 -4.44 22.45 -2.77
C GLU A 186 -5.48 21.80 -1.84
N ILE A 187 -6.05 20.65 -2.20
CA ILE A 187 -7.14 19.97 -1.47
C ILE A 187 -6.69 18.69 -0.74
N PHE A 188 -5.42 18.32 -0.81
CA PHE A 188 -4.92 17.05 -0.28
C PHE A 188 -3.88 17.25 0.82
N ASN A 189 -3.93 16.35 1.81
CA ASN A 189 -2.83 16.15 2.75
C ASN A 189 -1.78 15.25 2.10
N LEU A 190 -0.52 15.67 2.14
CA LEU A 190 0.59 15.05 1.43
C LEU A 190 1.79 14.92 2.36
N VAL A 191 2.40 13.75 2.37
CA VAL A 191 3.69 13.48 3.01
C VAL A 191 4.64 12.98 1.93
N LEU A 192 5.81 13.61 1.79
CA LEU A 192 6.93 13.12 1.01
C LEU A 192 7.90 12.41 1.97
N GLN A 193 8.12 11.13 1.77
CA GLN A 193 9.06 10.31 2.53
C GLN A 193 10.49 10.87 2.40
N ASN A 194 11.22 10.91 3.50
CA ASN A 194 12.66 11.11 3.49
C ASN A 194 13.37 9.76 3.41
N ASN A 195 13.77 9.35 2.20
CA ASN A 195 14.46 8.08 2.00
C ASN A 195 15.82 8.00 2.71
N GLU A 196 16.39 9.11 3.19
CA GLU A 196 17.65 9.11 3.94
C GLU A 196 17.47 8.83 5.44
N THR A 197 16.29 9.10 5.99
CA THR A 197 16.05 9.06 7.45
C THR A 197 14.85 8.22 7.85
N VAL A 198 14.05 7.75 6.89
CA VAL A 198 12.90 6.88 7.16
C VAL A 198 13.35 5.66 7.95
N GLU A 199 12.62 5.34 9.01
CA GLU A 199 12.85 4.12 9.77
C GLU A 199 12.47 2.90 8.92
N ASP A 200 13.37 1.91 8.84
CA ASP A 200 13.06 0.66 8.16
C ASP A 200 12.11 -0.19 9.02
N ASP A 201 10.84 -0.13 8.66
CA ASP A 201 9.75 -0.89 9.27
C ASP A 201 9.33 -2.13 8.44
N GLY A 202 10.03 -2.38 7.33
CA GLY A 202 9.74 -3.42 6.33
C GLY A 202 8.55 -3.12 5.41
N SER A 203 8.08 -1.88 5.38
CA SER A 203 6.99 -1.47 4.50
C SER A 203 7.37 -1.40 3.03
N LEU A 204 6.34 -1.45 2.17
CA LEU A 204 6.56 -1.36 0.74
C LEU A 204 7.08 0.02 0.31
N SER A 205 6.81 1.09 1.07
CA SER A 205 7.34 2.43 0.79
C SER A 205 8.85 2.53 1.03
N VAL A 206 9.35 1.89 2.10
CA VAL A 206 10.79 1.79 2.37
C VAL A 206 11.46 0.97 1.29
N TYR A 207 10.96 -0.24 1.00
CA TYR A 207 11.48 -1.08 -0.08
C TYR A 207 11.52 -0.34 -1.43
N ALA A 208 10.45 0.39 -1.78
CA ALA A 208 10.40 1.15 -3.01
C ALA A 208 11.42 2.31 -3.03
N GLY A 209 11.58 3.02 -1.91
CA GLY A 209 12.57 4.08 -1.76
C GLY A 209 14.00 3.59 -1.97
N GLU A 210 14.37 2.47 -1.37
CA GLU A 210 15.70 1.86 -1.50
C GLU A 210 15.99 1.34 -2.91
N ASN A 211 14.96 0.85 -3.61
CA ASN A 211 15.08 0.24 -4.93
C ASN A 211 14.78 1.21 -6.08
N ASN A 212 14.63 2.52 -5.80
CA ASN A 212 14.30 3.56 -6.79
C ASN A 212 13.02 3.26 -7.59
N ILE A 213 12.01 2.68 -6.93
CA ILE A 213 10.69 2.40 -7.51
C ILE A 213 9.77 3.57 -7.18
N GLN A 214 9.03 4.07 -8.18
CA GLN A 214 8.09 5.17 -7.95
C GLN A 214 6.91 4.69 -7.09
N TYR A 215 6.73 5.28 -5.92
CA TYR A 215 5.72 4.81 -4.98
C TYR A 215 4.85 5.94 -4.43
N SER A 216 3.56 5.64 -4.31
CA SER A 216 2.61 6.37 -3.46
C SER A 216 1.73 5.40 -2.70
N ASN A 217 1.47 5.70 -1.44
CA ASN A 217 0.35 5.16 -0.68
C ASN A 217 -0.80 6.17 -0.71
N VAL A 218 -2.03 5.67 -0.78
CA VAL A 218 -3.27 6.44 -0.63
C VAL A 218 -4.04 5.90 0.57
N GLU A 219 -4.04 6.69 1.65
CA GLU A 219 -4.74 6.42 2.90
C GLU A 219 -6.08 7.15 2.90
N ALA A 220 -7.15 6.45 3.27
CA ALA A 220 -8.46 7.03 3.51
C ALA A 220 -9.16 6.33 4.68
N GLU A 221 -10.02 7.04 5.39
CA GLU A 221 -10.78 6.40 6.48
C GLU A 221 -11.67 5.28 5.95
N HIS A 222 -11.81 4.21 6.73
CA HIS A 222 -12.72 3.13 6.39
C HIS A 222 -14.15 3.65 6.15
N GLY A 223 -14.70 3.35 4.97
CA GLY A 223 -16.02 3.83 4.53
C GLY A 223 -15.98 5.08 3.64
N ASN A 224 -14.86 5.81 3.54
CA ASN A 224 -14.75 7.02 2.72
C ASN A 224 -14.38 6.69 1.25
N LEU A 225 -15.21 5.86 0.61
CA LEU A 225 -14.99 5.37 -0.75
C LEU A 225 -14.83 6.48 -1.79
N ASP A 226 -15.79 7.41 -1.84
CA ASP A 226 -15.82 8.50 -2.85
C ASP A 226 -14.57 9.39 -2.73
N GLN A 227 -14.10 9.61 -1.51
CA GLN A 227 -12.92 10.41 -1.25
C GLN A 227 -11.65 9.70 -1.72
N GLN A 228 -11.53 8.38 -1.49
CA GLN A 228 -10.40 7.61 -1.99
C GLN A 228 -10.40 7.51 -3.52
N ILE A 229 -11.56 7.38 -4.16
CA ILE A 229 -11.70 7.45 -5.63
C ILE A 229 -11.26 8.82 -6.16
N SER A 230 -11.66 9.92 -5.51
CA SER A 230 -11.24 11.28 -5.87
C SER A 230 -9.72 11.46 -5.78
N MET A 231 -9.10 10.95 -4.72
CA MET A 231 -7.65 10.95 -4.54
C MET A 231 -6.94 10.17 -5.65
N LEU A 232 -7.39 8.95 -5.93
CA LEU A 232 -6.79 8.12 -6.99
C LEU A 232 -6.97 8.75 -8.38
N SER A 233 -8.12 9.36 -8.66
CA SER A 233 -8.36 10.10 -9.90
C SER A 233 -7.42 11.30 -10.05
N ALA A 234 -7.18 12.02 -8.95
CA ALA A 234 -6.22 13.11 -8.92
C ALA A 234 -4.79 12.63 -9.18
N LEU A 235 -4.38 11.53 -8.56
CA LEU A 235 -3.09 10.89 -8.82
C LEU A 235 -2.97 10.43 -10.27
N HIS A 236 -4.06 9.92 -10.88
CA HIS A 236 -4.07 9.52 -12.29
C HIS A 236 -3.74 10.68 -13.21
N SER A 237 -4.35 11.85 -12.98
CA SER A 237 -4.05 13.05 -13.76
C SER A 237 -2.59 13.53 -13.64
N VAL A 238 -1.90 13.16 -12.55
CA VAL A 238 -0.48 13.47 -12.36
C VAL A 238 0.42 12.46 -13.08
N LEU A 239 0.08 11.17 -13.03
CA LEU A 239 0.85 10.10 -13.69
C LEU A 239 0.66 10.11 -15.21
N PHE A 240 -0.54 10.47 -15.68
CA PHE A 240 -0.94 10.41 -17.08
C PHE A 240 -1.57 11.75 -17.51
N PRO A 241 -0.78 12.83 -17.62
CA PRO A 241 -1.30 14.17 -17.92
C PRO A 241 -1.89 14.32 -19.32
N ASP A 242 -1.49 13.46 -20.27
CA ASP A 242 -1.92 13.53 -21.67
C ASP A 242 -3.18 12.68 -21.98
N THR A 243 -3.65 11.87 -21.03
CA THR A 243 -4.94 11.18 -21.15
C THR A 243 -6.07 12.14 -20.81
N GLN A 244 -6.77 12.67 -21.82
CA GLN A 244 -8.01 13.42 -21.61
C GLN A 244 -9.04 12.50 -20.95
N LEU A 245 -9.49 12.88 -19.75
CA LEU A 245 -10.70 12.33 -19.13
C LEU A 245 -11.89 12.76 -20.00
N SER A 246 -12.51 11.81 -20.69
CA SER A 246 -13.83 12.04 -21.27
C SER A 246 -14.84 12.12 -20.12
N VAL A 247 -15.14 13.35 -19.70
CA VAL A 247 -16.23 13.68 -18.76
C VAL A 247 -17.58 13.28 -19.34
#